data_AF-A0A6G2DAX7-F1
#
_entry.id   AF-A0A6G2DAX7-F1
#
_cell.length_a   1.000
_cell.length_b   1.000
_cell.length_c   1.000
_cell.angle_alpha   90.00
_cell.angle_beta   90.00
_cell.angle_gamma   90.00
#
_symmetry.space_group_name_H-M   'P 1'
#
loop_
_entity.id
_entity.type
_entity.pdbx_description
1 polymer ?
#
loop_
_entity_poly.entity_id
_entity_poly.type
_entity_poly.pdbx_seq_one_letter_code
_entity_poly.pdbx_strand_id
1 'polypeptide(L)'
;TFLTSLDKKVDYLGMEVDDLLIDLAASMADVIGLQAGFVQGDAVRPQMLKESDVVISDLPVGYYPDDAVASRHQVASSQEHTYAHHLLMEQGLKYLKSDGYAIFLAPSDLLTSPQSDLLKEWLKEEASLVAMISLPENLFANANQSKTIFILQKKSEIAVEPFVYPLASLQDASVLMKFKENFQKWTQGTEI
;
A
#
# COMPACT_ATOMS: atom_id res chain seq x y z
N THR A 1 2.13 3.18 20.24
CA THR A 1 2.77 2.08 20.98
C THR A 1 3.45 1.08 20.08
N PHE A 2 2.80 0.50 19.06
CA PHE A 2 3.43 -0.51 18.18
C PHE A 2 4.78 -0.10 17.59
N LEU A 3 4.89 1.09 16.99
CA LEU A 3 6.12 1.57 16.34
C LEU A 3 7.28 1.85 17.33
N THR A 4 6.96 2.24 18.56
CA THR A 4 7.96 2.55 19.59
C THR A 4 8.23 1.38 20.55
N SER A 5 7.44 0.30 20.47
CA SER A 5 7.57 -0.89 21.31
C SER A 5 8.11 -2.12 20.55
N LEU A 6 8.54 -1.93 19.30
CA LEU A 6 9.17 -2.98 18.51
C LEU A 6 10.56 -3.29 19.08
N ASP A 7 10.82 -4.56 19.41
CA ASP A 7 12.15 -5.03 19.84
C ASP A 7 13.14 -5.19 18.67
N LYS A 8 12.91 -4.44 17.58
CA LYS A 8 13.74 -4.37 16.39
C LYS A 8 14.03 -2.92 16.09
N LYS A 9 15.27 -2.62 15.71
CA LYS A 9 15.60 -1.32 15.14
C LYS A 9 14.97 -1.24 13.75
N VAL A 10 14.11 -0.26 13.55
CA VAL A 10 13.47 0.04 12.27
C VAL A 10 13.88 1.45 11.85
N ASP A 11 14.40 1.58 10.64
CA ASP A 11 14.74 2.88 10.06
C ASP A 11 13.52 3.38 9.26
N TYR A 12 12.88 4.45 9.73
CA TYR A 12 11.66 4.99 9.13
C TYR A 12 11.96 6.17 8.19
N LEU A 13 11.29 6.19 7.04
CA LEU A 13 11.27 7.32 6.11
C LEU A 13 9.83 7.60 5.68
N GLY A 14 9.35 8.81 5.95
CA GLY A 14 8.07 9.33 5.45
C GLY A 14 8.28 10.30 4.30
N MET A 15 7.37 10.28 3.32
CA MET A 15 7.33 11.24 2.23
C MET A 15 5.91 11.76 2.06
N GLU A 16 5.77 13.07 1.87
CA GLU A 16 4.50 13.76 1.65
C GLU A 16 4.76 14.99 0.78
N VAL A 17 3.81 15.32 -0.10
CA VAL A 17 3.93 16.49 -0.98
C VAL A 17 3.51 17.77 -0.25
N ASP A 18 2.54 17.65 0.67
CA ASP A 18 2.01 18.74 1.48
C ASP A 18 2.96 19.12 2.64
N ASP A 19 3.32 20.40 2.71
CA ASP A 19 4.26 20.94 3.70
C ASP A 19 3.69 20.92 5.13
N LEU A 20 2.40 21.16 5.30
CA LEU A 20 1.76 21.16 6.61
C LEU A 20 1.65 19.75 7.18
N LEU A 21 1.30 18.76 6.34
CA LEU A 21 1.17 17.38 6.77
C LEU A 21 2.52 16.75 7.12
N ILE A 22 3.59 17.05 6.36
CA ILE A 22 4.93 16.53 6.67
C ILE A 22 5.48 17.13 7.97
N ASP A 23 5.27 18.42 8.22
CA ASP A 23 5.67 19.09 9.47
C ASP A 23 4.89 18.56 10.67
N LEU A 24 3.58 18.28 10.49
CA LEU A 24 2.76 17.66 11.51
C LEU A 24 3.26 16.24 11.84
N ALA A 25 3.59 15.44 10.83
CA ALA A 25 4.13 14.10 11.01
C ALA A 25 5.47 14.11 11.76
N ALA A 26 6.38 15.03 11.40
CA ALA A 26 7.64 15.23 12.10
C ALA A 26 7.43 15.62 13.57
N SER A 27 6.53 16.56 13.83
CA SER A 27 6.17 16.99 15.19
C SER A 27 5.59 15.84 16.02
N MET A 28 4.75 15.00 15.43
CA MET A 28 4.21 13.81 16.10
C MET A 28 5.30 12.79 16.42
N ALA A 29 6.22 12.54 15.49
CA ALA A 29 7.33 11.61 15.68
C ALA A 29 8.23 12.05 16.84
N ASP A 30 8.55 13.35 16.92
CA ASP A 30 9.32 13.92 18.03
C ASP A 30 8.62 13.72 19.38
N VAL A 31 7.31 14.01 19.44
CA VAL A 31 6.51 13.87 20.67
C VAL A 31 6.46 12.42 21.16
N ILE A 32 6.32 11.45 20.26
CA ILE A 32 6.27 10.02 20.64
C ILE A 32 7.66 9.38 20.78
N GLY A 33 8.75 10.14 20.53
CA GLY A 33 10.13 9.66 20.59
C GLY A 33 10.50 8.68 19.49
N LEU A 34 9.84 8.77 18.33
CA LEU A 34 10.14 7.94 17.16
C LEU A 34 11.24 8.58 16.32
N GLN A 35 12.36 7.89 16.12
CA GLN A 35 13.39 8.33 15.19
C GLN A 35 12.96 7.99 13.75
N ALA A 36 12.42 8.96 13.04
CA ALA A 36 11.99 8.85 11.65
C ALA A 36 12.54 10.01 10.81
N GLY A 37 12.92 9.72 9.56
CA GLY A 37 13.23 10.73 8.56
C GLY A 37 11.98 11.16 7.81
N PHE A 38 11.90 12.42 7.42
CA PHE A 38 10.78 13.00 6.67
C PHE A 38 11.31 13.78 5.48
N VAL A 39 10.71 13.59 4.30
CA VAL A 39 11.09 14.28 3.07
C VAL A 39 9.84 14.84 2.42
N GLN A 40 9.82 16.15 2.20
CA GLN A 40 8.77 16.74 1.38
C GLN A 40 9.04 16.45 -0.11
N GLY A 41 8.10 15.84 -0.80
CA GLY A 41 8.27 15.51 -2.21
C GLY A 41 7.09 14.77 -2.83
N ASP A 42 7.01 14.87 -4.15
CA ASP A 42 6.07 14.13 -4.96
C ASP A 42 6.56 12.69 -5.15
N ALA A 43 5.95 11.75 -4.41
CA ALA A 43 6.31 10.33 -4.41
C ALA A 43 6.11 9.61 -5.76
N VAL A 44 5.34 10.20 -6.70
CA VAL A 44 5.21 9.67 -8.06
C VAL A 44 6.49 9.91 -8.88
N ARG A 45 7.24 10.96 -8.55
CA ARG A 45 8.48 11.28 -9.27
C ARG A 45 9.61 10.33 -8.84
N PRO A 46 10.58 10.05 -9.73
CA PRO A 46 11.76 9.29 -9.37
C PRO A 46 12.51 9.94 -8.20
N GLN A 47 12.72 9.15 -7.14
CA GLN A 47 13.44 9.52 -5.94
C GLN A 47 14.81 8.81 -5.87
N MET A 48 15.78 9.43 -5.20
CA MET A 48 17.07 8.80 -4.89
C MET A 48 17.00 8.17 -3.50
N LEU A 49 16.15 7.14 -3.36
CA LEU A 49 15.93 6.41 -2.11
C LEU A 49 16.62 5.06 -2.14
N LYS A 50 17.06 4.60 -0.96
CA LYS A 50 17.45 3.20 -0.77
C LYS A 50 16.19 2.33 -0.82
N GLU A 51 16.35 1.09 -1.27
CA GLU A 51 15.25 0.12 -1.22
C GLU A 51 14.83 -0.17 0.23
N SER A 52 13.53 -0.30 0.43
CA SER A 52 12.89 -0.57 1.71
C SER A 52 12.47 -2.03 1.84
N ASP A 53 12.56 -2.58 3.04
CA ASP A 53 12.02 -3.91 3.35
C ASP A 53 10.48 -3.90 3.33
N VAL A 54 9.87 -2.79 3.73
CA VAL A 54 8.42 -2.61 3.73
C VAL A 54 8.07 -1.21 3.24
N VAL A 55 7.07 -1.13 2.35
CA VAL A 55 6.45 0.14 1.95
C VAL A 55 5.01 0.12 2.45
N ILE A 56 4.56 1.17 3.13
CA ILE A 56 3.20 1.28 3.65
C ILE A 56 2.64 2.63 3.26
N SER A 57 1.43 2.65 2.67
CA SER A 57 0.74 3.91 2.38
C SER A 57 -0.77 3.72 2.45
N ASP A 58 -1.45 4.72 3.01
CA ASP A 58 -2.83 4.99 2.62
C ASP A 58 -2.80 5.80 1.33
N LEU A 59 -3.37 5.28 0.24
CA LEU A 59 -3.23 5.87 -1.08
C LEU A 59 -4.30 6.94 -1.33
N PRO A 60 -3.92 8.11 -1.87
CA PRO A 60 -4.87 9.12 -2.31
C PRO A 60 -5.67 8.60 -3.52
N VAL A 61 -6.99 8.80 -3.48
CA VAL A 61 -7.91 8.36 -4.53
C VAL A 61 -8.23 9.56 -5.42
N GLY A 62 -7.92 9.44 -6.71
CA GLY A 62 -8.13 10.51 -7.68
C GLY A 62 -7.09 10.49 -8.80
N TYR A 63 -7.09 11.55 -9.60
CA TYR A 63 -6.19 11.75 -10.72
C TYR A 63 -4.89 12.42 -10.29
N TYR A 64 -3.78 11.97 -10.86
CA TYR A 64 -2.50 12.67 -10.76
C TYR A 64 -2.42 13.79 -11.80
N PRO A 65 -2.02 15.02 -11.43
CA PRO A 65 -2.20 16.19 -12.29
C PRO A 65 -1.12 16.37 -13.38
N ASP A 66 0.03 15.70 -13.29
CA ASP A 66 1.15 15.88 -14.24
C ASP A 66 1.28 14.69 -15.21
N ASP A 67 0.67 14.82 -16.39
CA ASP A 67 0.69 13.77 -17.43
C ASP A 67 2.09 13.50 -17.99
N ALA A 68 2.99 14.49 -17.96
CA ALA A 68 4.36 14.32 -18.45
C ALA A 68 5.21 13.44 -17.52
N VAL A 69 4.87 13.42 -16.23
CA VAL A 69 5.43 12.47 -15.26
C VAL A 69 4.69 11.13 -15.33
N ALA A 70 3.35 11.15 -15.37
CA ALA A 70 2.55 9.93 -15.43
C ALA A 70 2.91 9.05 -16.62
N SER A 71 3.08 9.63 -17.81
CA SER A 71 3.43 8.93 -19.07
C SER A 71 4.74 8.13 -19.05
N ARG A 72 5.57 8.28 -18.01
CA ARG A 72 6.81 7.51 -17.82
C ARG A 72 6.60 6.20 -17.05
N HIS A 73 5.38 5.96 -16.58
CA HIS A 73 5.00 4.80 -15.78
C HIS A 73 4.32 3.75 -16.65
N GLN A 74 4.37 2.50 -16.24
CA GLN A 74 3.71 1.40 -16.94
C GLN A 74 2.19 1.51 -16.83
N VAL A 75 1.68 1.94 -15.68
CA VAL A 75 0.22 2.10 -15.44
C VAL A 75 -0.37 3.37 -16.06
N ALA A 76 0.35 4.06 -16.94
CA ALA A 76 -0.09 5.32 -17.52
C ALA A 76 -1.31 5.14 -18.43
N SER A 77 -2.35 5.95 -18.20
CA SER A 77 -3.51 6.04 -19.09
C SER A 77 -3.21 6.89 -20.32
N SER A 78 -3.67 6.44 -21.49
CA SER A 78 -3.59 7.18 -22.75
C SER A 78 -4.85 7.99 -23.08
N GLN A 79 -5.92 7.83 -22.30
CA GLN A 79 -7.24 8.42 -22.57
C GLN A 79 -7.60 9.57 -21.64
N GLU A 80 -7.08 9.56 -20.42
CA GLU A 80 -7.36 10.53 -19.37
C GLU A 80 -6.17 10.61 -18.40
N HIS A 81 -6.24 11.50 -17.42
CA HIS A 81 -5.23 11.55 -16.35
C HIS A 81 -5.09 10.18 -15.69
N THR A 82 -3.87 9.79 -15.32
CA THR A 82 -3.65 8.50 -14.66
C THR A 82 -4.04 8.59 -13.18
N TYR A 83 -4.62 7.53 -12.65
CA TYR A 83 -4.93 7.46 -11.22
C TYR A 83 -3.68 7.53 -10.35
N ALA A 84 -3.68 8.46 -9.38
CA ALA A 84 -2.55 8.69 -8.48
C ALA A 84 -2.20 7.44 -7.66
N HIS A 85 -3.20 6.70 -7.19
CA HIS A 85 -3.01 5.46 -6.45
C HIS A 85 -2.37 4.36 -7.32
N HIS A 86 -2.61 4.31 -8.63
CA HIS A 86 -1.90 3.36 -9.51
C HIS A 86 -0.41 3.72 -9.60
N LEU A 87 -0.11 4.99 -9.85
CA LEU A 87 1.28 5.49 -9.96
C LEU A 87 2.07 5.29 -8.66
N LEU A 88 1.42 5.54 -7.52
CA LEU A 88 2.03 5.35 -6.20
C LEU A 88 2.25 3.87 -5.85
N MET A 89 1.37 2.97 -6.30
CA MET A 89 1.61 1.52 -6.17
C MET A 89 2.83 1.10 -6.99
N GLU A 90 2.93 1.57 -8.24
CA GLU A 90 4.09 1.32 -9.10
C GLU A 90 5.40 1.83 -8.48
N GLN A 91 5.41 3.08 -8.01
CA GLN A 91 6.59 3.65 -7.35
C GLN A 91 6.93 2.95 -6.03
N GLY A 92 5.92 2.64 -5.21
CA GLY A 92 6.13 1.93 -3.95
C GLY A 92 6.77 0.55 -4.18
N LEU A 93 6.33 -0.18 -5.21
CA LEU A 93 6.95 -1.45 -5.56
C LEU A 93 8.37 -1.28 -6.10
N LYS A 94 8.64 -0.23 -6.88
CA LYS A 94 9.97 0.04 -7.44
C LYS A 94 11.05 0.16 -6.36
N TYR A 95 10.75 0.87 -5.26
CA TYR A 95 11.66 1.06 -4.11
C TYR A 95 11.57 -0.06 -3.06
N LEU A 96 10.84 -1.14 -3.34
CA LEU A 96 10.78 -2.30 -2.46
C LEU A 96 11.95 -3.25 -2.72
N LYS A 97 12.53 -3.88 -1.71
CA LYS A 97 13.45 -5.01 -1.94
C LYS A 97 12.71 -6.20 -2.57
N SER A 98 13.43 -7.10 -3.23
CA SER A 98 12.83 -8.25 -3.93
C SER A 98 12.01 -9.17 -3.01
N ASP A 99 12.41 -9.31 -1.74
CA ASP A 99 11.73 -10.09 -0.70
C ASP A 99 10.86 -9.23 0.24
N GLY A 100 10.80 -7.92 -0.01
CA GLY A 100 10.01 -6.99 0.79
C GLY A 100 8.52 -7.08 0.52
N TYR A 101 7.72 -6.37 1.33
CA TYR A 101 6.26 -6.26 1.17
C TYR A 101 5.80 -4.81 1.02
N ALA A 102 4.94 -4.55 0.04
CA ALA A 102 4.22 -3.29 -0.06
C ALA A 102 2.78 -3.48 0.44
N ILE A 103 2.35 -2.64 1.39
CA ILE A 103 1.05 -2.71 2.05
C ILE A 103 0.32 -1.40 1.76
N PHE A 104 -0.73 -1.49 0.94
CA PHE A 104 -1.49 -0.34 0.51
C PHE A 104 -2.92 -0.41 1.02
N LEU A 105 -3.39 0.69 1.59
CA LEU A 105 -4.82 0.90 1.77
C LEU A 105 -5.33 1.64 0.52
N ALA A 106 -6.16 0.97 -0.27
CA ALA A 106 -6.63 1.46 -1.57
C ALA A 106 -8.13 1.20 -1.76
N PRO A 107 -8.80 1.85 -2.74
CA PRO A 107 -10.22 1.61 -3.01
C PRO A 107 -10.56 0.12 -3.19
N SER A 108 -11.70 -0.32 -2.68
CA SER A 108 -12.13 -1.73 -2.83
C SER A 108 -12.39 -2.13 -4.28
N ASP A 109 -12.71 -1.16 -5.15
CA ASP A 109 -12.93 -1.35 -6.56
C ASP A 109 -11.65 -1.20 -7.41
N LEU A 110 -10.46 -1.18 -6.80
CA LEU A 110 -9.17 -1.00 -7.48
C LEU A 110 -9.00 -1.90 -8.73
N LEU A 111 -9.40 -3.17 -8.62
CA LEU A 111 -9.29 -4.17 -9.71
C LEU A 111 -10.51 -4.17 -10.67
N THR A 112 -11.49 -3.30 -10.45
CA THR A 112 -12.70 -3.17 -11.27
C THR A 112 -12.97 -1.73 -11.72
N SER A 113 -12.08 -0.80 -11.39
CA SER A 113 -12.15 0.62 -11.76
C SER A 113 -12.00 0.82 -13.28
N PRO A 114 -12.33 2.00 -13.81
CA PRO A 114 -12.15 2.30 -15.24
C PRO A 114 -10.73 2.09 -15.76
N GLN A 115 -9.70 2.35 -14.94
CA GLN A 115 -8.29 2.14 -15.30
C GLN A 115 -7.74 0.79 -14.81
N SER A 116 -8.59 -0.12 -14.34
CA SER A 116 -8.14 -1.38 -13.71
C SER A 116 -7.38 -2.31 -14.65
N ASP A 117 -7.61 -2.22 -15.97
CA ASP A 117 -6.89 -3.06 -16.94
C ASP A 117 -5.41 -2.69 -17.01
N LEU A 118 -5.05 -1.41 -16.92
CA LEU A 118 -3.67 -0.94 -16.83
C LEU A 118 -2.97 -1.51 -15.58
N LEU A 119 -3.67 -1.47 -14.44
CA LEU A 119 -3.14 -1.98 -13.19
C LEU A 119 -2.98 -3.51 -13.21
N LYS A 120 -3.94 -4.25 -13.78
CA LYS A 120 -3.86 -5.71 -13.90
C LYS A 120 -2.70 -6.14 -14.79
N GLU A 121 -2.45 -5.42 -15.88
CA GLU A 121 -1.31 -5.67 -16.76
C GLU A 121 0.01 -5.47 -16.01
N TRP A 122 0.18 -4.34 -15.33
CA TRP A 122 1.35 -4.09 -14.47
C TRP A 122 1.50 -5.14 -13.35
N LEU A 123 0.42 -5.47 -12.64
CA LEU A 123 0.45 -6.51 -11.60
C LEU A 123 0.86 -7.88 -12.14
N LYS A 124 0.48 -8.22 -13.38
CA LYS A 124 0.85 -9.51 -13.97
C LYS A 124 2.35 -9.62 -14.20
N GLU A 125 2.98 -8.51 -14.61
CA GLU A 125 4.39 -8.44 -15.01
C GLU A 125 5.33 -8.18 -13.85
N GLU A 126 5.01 -7.19 -13.01
CA GLU A 126 5.96 -6.62 -12.04
C GLU A 126 5.70 -7.03 -10.59
N ALA A 127 4.50 -7.53 -10.28
CA ALA A 127 4.07 -7.78 -8.90
C ALA A 127 3.45 -9.17 -8.67
N SER A 128 3.34 -9.53 -7.40
CA SER A 128 2.52 -10.66 -6.93
C SER A 128 1.57 -10.15 -5.85
N LEU A 129 0.27 -10.41 -6.03
CA LEU A 129 -0.73 -10.14 -5.00
C LEU A 129 -0.62 -11.22 -3.92
N VAL A 130 -0.17 -10.83 -2.73
CA VAL A 130 0.00 -11.74 -1.59
C VAL A 130 -1.27 -11.83 -0.78
N ALA A 131 -1.92 -10.69 -0.52
CA ALA A 131 -3.17 -10.67 0.24
C ALA A 131 -4.07 -9.50 -0.17
N MET A 132 -5.36 -9.72 -0.01
CA MET A 132 -6.41 -8.73 -0.17
C MET A 132 -7.40 -8.87 0.98
N ILE A 133 -7.41 -7.88 1.87
CA ILE A 133 -8.26 -7.89 3.07
C ILE A 133 -9.25 -6.73 2.96
N SER A 134 -10.48 -7.02 2.55
CA SER A 134 -11.52 -6.00 2.45
C SER A 134 -11.98 -5.59 3.83
N LEU A 135 -12.06 -4.28 4.07
CA LEU A 135 -12.46 -3.75 5.37
C LEU A 135 -13.98 -3.57 5.45
N PRO A 136 -14.56 -3.60 6.66
CA PRO A 136 -15.98 -3.35 6.86
C PRO A 136 -16.41 -1.98 6.30
N GLU A 137 -17.48 -1.94 5.51
CA GLU A 137 -17.98 -0.70 4.90
C GLU A 137 -18.37 0.37 5.93
N ASN A 138 -18.81 -0.05 7.12
CA ASN A 138 -19.19 0.85 8.20
C ASN A 138 -18.01 1.63 8.83
N LEU A 139 -16.77 1.35 8.42
CA LEU A 139 -15.61 2.19 8.77
C LEU A 139 -15.52 3.46 7.93
N PHE A 140 -16.22 3.50 6.80
CA PHE A 140 -16.14 4.59 5.84
C PHE A 140 -17.43 5.38 5.84
N ALA A 141 -17.34 6.67 5.47
CA ALA A 141 -18.53 7.51 5.45
C ALA A 141 -19.58 7.02 4.45
N ASN A 142 -19.15 6.39 3.34
CA ASN A 142 -20.01 5.77 2.34
C ASN A 142 -19.34 4.52 1.73
N ALA A 143 -20.14 3.60 1.18
CA ALA A 143 -19.64 2.35 0.55
C ALA A 143 -18.67 2.58 -0.62
N ASN A 144 -18.86 3.65 -1.40
CA ASN A 144 -17.97 4.04 -2.50
C ASN A 144 -16.57 4.50 -2.03
N GLN A 145 -16.40 4.74 -0.73
CA GLN A 145 -15.11 5.08 -0.12
C GLN A 145 -14.52 3.89 0.63
N SER A 146 -15.15 2.71 0.52
CA SER A 146 -14.62 1.50 1.13
C SER A 146 -13.22 1.23 0.62
N LYS A 147 -12.33 0.90 1.54
CA LYS A 147 -10.95 0.54 1.22
C LYS A 147 -10.68 -0.91 1.58
N THR A 148 -9.71 -1.46 0.87
CA THR A 148 -9.19 -2.81 1.03
C THR A 148 -7.69 -2.69 1.26
N ILE A 149 -7.15 -3.53 2.14
CA ILE A 149 -5.70 -3.65 2.34
C ILE A 149 -5.16 -4.61 1.29
N PHE A 150 -4.31 -4.11 0.40
CA PHE A 150 -3.58 -4.87 -0.59
C PHE A 150 -2.16 -5.09 -0.10
N ILE A 151 -1.70 -6.35 -0.11
CA ILE A 151 -0.32 -6.72 0.18
C ILE A 151 0.30 -7.26 -1.10
N LEU A 152 1.36 -6.61 -1.56
CA LEU A 152 2.08 -6.95 -2.79
C LEU A 152 3.54 -7.30 -2.47
N GLN A 153 4.13 -8.11 -3.34
CA GLN A 153 5.58 -8.29 -3.45
C GLN A 153 6.02 -8.03 -4.89
N LYS A 154 7.31 -7.77 -5.09
CA LYS A 154 7.90 -7.82 -6.43
C LYS A 154 7.67 -9.21 -7.03
N LYS A 155 7.48 -9.27 -8.36
CA LYS A 155 7.28 -10.53 -9.06
C LYS A 155 8.41 -11.51 -8.75
N SER A 156 8.04 -12.76 -8.47
CA SER A 156 8.97 -13.86 -8.34
C SER A 156 8.47 -15.05 -9.16
N GLU A 157 9.36 -16.01 -9.43
CA GLU A 157 9.00 -17.25 -10.13
C GLU A 157 8.11 -18.17 -9.29
N ILE A 158 8.03 -17.92 -7.99
CA ILE A 158 7.23 -18.70 -7.05
C ILE A 158 5.80 -18.16 -7.10
N ALA A 159 4.87 -19.01 -7.55
CA ALA A 159 3.45 -18.68 -7.52
C ALA A 159 2.97 -18.60 -6.06
N VAL A 160 2.50 -17.42 -5.66
CA VAL A 160 1.86 -17.19 -4.35
C VAL A 160 0.35 -17.28 -4.55
N GLU A 161 -0.31 -18.16 -3.81
CA GLU A 161 -1.77 -18.16 -3.73
C GLU A 161 -2.23 -16.99 -2.85
N PRO A 162 -2.98 -16.00 -3.38
CA PRO A 162 -3.33 -14.81 -2.63
C PRO A 162 -4.29 -15.12 -1.47
N PHE A 163 -4.00 -14.58 -0.29
CA PHE A 163 -4.94 -14.60 0.83
C PHE A 163 -6.03 -13.55 0.63
N VAL A 164 -7.25 -13.99 0.30
CA VAL A 164 -8.41 -13.10 0.16
C VAL A 164 -9.34 -13.25 1.34
N TYR A 165 -9.61 -12.17 2.07
CA TYR A 165 -10.45 -12.22 3.26
C TYR A 165 -11.35 -10.98 3.43
N PRO A 166 -12.68 -11.14 3.36
CA PRO A 166 -13.61 -10.06 3.69
C PRO A 166 -13.75 -9.95 5.21
N LEU A 167 -13.14 -8.93 5.81
CA LEU A 167 -13.25 -8.68 7.24
C LEU A 167 -14.59 -8.00 7.54
N ALA A 168 -15.49 -8.70 8.22
CA ALA A 168 -16.85 -8.21 8.45
C ALA A 168 -16.96 -7.18 9.59
N SER A 169 -16.06 -7.21 10.58
CA SER A 169 -16.07 -6.30 11.72
C SER A 169 -14.70 -6.20 12.37
N LEU A 170 -14.31 -4.98 12.76
CA LEU A 170 -13.15 -4.72 13.63
C LEU A 170 -13.53 -4.67 15.13
N GLN A 171 -14.83 -4.70 15.45
CA GLN A 171 -15.32 -4.57 16.83
C GLN A 171 -15.74 -5.91 17.43
N ASP A 172 -16.01 -6.92 16.59
CA ASP A 172 -16.37 -8.26 17.03
C ASP A 172 -15.10 -9.11 17.23
N ALA A 173 -14.81 -9.43 18.49
CA ALA A 173 -13.66 -10.25 18.87
C ALA A 173 -13.67 -11.63 18.21
N SER A 174 -14.85 -12.24 17.99
CA SER A 174 -14.97 -13.55 17.34
C SER A 174 -14.59 -13.48 15.86
N VAL A 175 -14.97 -12.38 15.19
CA VAL A 175 -14.59 -12.11 13.80
C VAL A 175 -13.08 -11.90 13.68
N LEU A 176 -12.48 -11.12 14.59
CA LEU A 176 -11.03 -10.90 14.63
C LEU A 176 -10.25 -12.18 14.93
N MET A 177 -10.73 -13.02 15.85
CA MET A 177 -10.11 -14.31 16.16
C MET A 177 -10.17 -15.24 14.94
N LYS A 178 -11.31 -15.32 14.25
CA LYS A 178 -11.45 -16.10 13.02
C LYS A 178 -10.53 -15.59 11.91
N PHE A 179 -10.42 -14.28 11.73
CA PHE A 179 -9.47 -13.67 10.80
C PHE A 179 -8.03 -14.10 11.14
N LYS A 180 -7.62 -13.93 12.40
CA LYS A 180 -6.28 -14.31 12.87
C LYS A 180 -5.99 -15.78 12.60
N GLU A 181 -6.91 -16.69 12.94
CA GLU A 181 -6.73 -18.13 12.71
C GLU A 181 -6.57 -18.46 11.22
N ASN A 182 -7.39 -17.86 10.36
CA ASN A 182 -7.30 -18.09 8.91
C ASN A 182 -6.01 -17.53 8.34
N PHE A 183 -5.61 -16.33 8.76
CA PHE A 183 -4.35 -15.71 8.34
C PHE A 183 -3.14 -16.55 8.78
N GLN A 184 -3.13 -17.04 10.03
CA GLN A 184 -2.08 -17.91 10.55
C GLN A 184 -1.98 -19.24 9.80
N LYS A 185 -3.13 -19.89 9.53
CA LYS A 185 -3.17 -21.13 8.75
C LYS A 185 -2.62 -20.93 7.34
N TRP A 186 -2.97 -19.82 6.69
CA TRP A 186 -2.44 -19.48 5.39
C TRP A 186 -0.92 -19.29 5.45
N THR A 187 -0.40 -18.48 6.39
CA THR A 187 1.06 -18.27 6.52
C THR A 187 1.85 -19.57 6.76
N GLN A 188 1.31 -20.52 7.52
CA GLN A 188 1.96 -21.81 7.80
C GLN A 188 1.87 -22.77 6.61
N GLY A 189 0.81 -22.67 5.79
CA GLY A 189 0.68 -23.43 4.55
C GLY A 189 1.58 -22.92 3.42
N THR A 190 2.17 -21.73 3.57
CA THR A 190 3.09 -21.09 2.59
C THR A 190 4.57 -21.25 2.96
N GLU A 191 4.91 -21.91 4.07
CA GLU A 191 6.30 -22.35 4.32
C GLU A 191 6.66 -23.48 3.34
N ILE A 192 7.33 -23.13 2.24
CA ILE A 192 8.01 -24.04 1.31
C ILE A 192 9.48 -23.65 1.23
#